data_AF-A0A1E5TAB5-F1
#
_entry.id   AF-A0A1E5TAB5-F1
#
_cell.length_a   1.000
_cell.length_b   1.000
_cell.length_c   1.000
_cell.angle_alpha   90.00
_cell.angle_beta   90.00
_cell.angle_gamma   90.00
#
_symmetry.space_group_name_H-M   'P 1'
#
loop_
_entity.id
_entity.type
_entity.pdbx_description
1 polymer ?
#
loop_
_entity_poly.entity_id
_entity_poly.type
_entity_poly.pdbx_seq_one_letter_code
_entity_poly.pdbx_strand_id
1 'polypeptide(L)'
;MLRAAAEEAARLKAEQDAKANKLRSVPVPTDQVTVEMNNITRLTEGAKTRQKDLLIRLQETVASKEKDLKDLKEENDLSERGIVKGPKPFRSVTAEKRVLEALKVEIDEAIKSQNEQVRELEGLYKERLEKVSSPTDETNIFYKAKIQELKTEQFQTIKLKLDLISKLDEIKVETEIERKRRIKKASFDNEQDKYLKDRATLNKIKQNTAISSTPLTSKDFDFGQKQSGNIQIIKNVKNVESGYYLVIAVHSNVTKRDDFLRKTVASGQANINFFYDVTTSKYFIYYDKFDNLSQAQKAMISKGSKPYNSEMSMVKIEN
;
A
#
# COMPACT_ATOMS: atom_id res chain seq x y z
N MET A 1 -61.46 42.34 14.68
CA MET A 1 -61.29 41.27 13.67
C MET A 1 -59.87 40.71 13.60
N LEU A 2 -58.81 41.52 13.60
CA LEU A 2 -57.41 41.06 13.55
C LEU A 2 -56.95 40.13 14.69
N ARG A 3 -57.45 40.33 15.92
CA ARG A 3 -57.07 39.52 17.09
C ARG A 3 -57.65 38.10 17.07
N ALA A 4 -58.88 37.94 16.58
CA ALA A 4 -59.55 36.64 16.45
C ALA A 4 -58.90 35.77 15.36
N ALA A 5 -58.50 36.35 14.23
CA ALA A 5 -57.80 35.64 13.17
C ALA A 5 -56.39 35.18 13.60
N ALA A 6 -55.70 35.97 14.44
CA ALA A 6 -54.40 35.60 14.99
C ALA A 6 -54.51 34.47 16.02
N GLU A 7 -55.54 34.47 16.87
CA GLU A 7 -55.81 33.41 17.84
C GLU A 7 -56.22 32.09 17.15
N GLU A 8 -57.00 32.16 16.07
CA GLU A 8 -57.39 30.98 15.28
C GLU A 8 -56.20 30.39 14.51
N ALA A 9 -55.35 31.23 13.91
CA ALA A 9 -54.11 30.78 13.25
C ALA A 9 -53.11 30.15 14.25
N ALA A 10 -52.99 30.72 15.45
CA ALA A 10 -52.17 30.16 16.52
C ALA A 10 -52.71 28.81 17.00
N ARG A 11 -54.04 28.66 17.11
CA ARG A 11 -54.68 27.39 17.47
C ARG A 11 -54.45 26.33 16.39
N LEU A 12 -54.59 26.68 15.11
CA LEU A 12 -54.34 25.77 13.98
C LEU A 12 -52.87 25.34 13.90
N LYS A 13 -51.93 26.26 14.13
CA LYS A 13 -50.50 25.94 14.16
C LYS A 13 -50.14 25.06 15.37
N ALA A 14 -50.66 25.37 16.55
CA ALA A 14 -50.48 24.54 17.73
C ALA A 14 -51.11 23.14 17.55
N GLU A 15 -52.24 23.05 16.85
CA GLU A 15 -52.89 21.78 16.52
C GLU A 15 -52.10 20.99 15.47
N GLN A 16 -51.49 21.66 14.49
CA GLN A 16 -50.57 21.05 13.52
C GLN A 16 -49.28 20.57 14.19
N ASP A 17 -48.67 21.39 15.06
CA ASP A 17 -47.47 21.05 15.81
C ASP A 17 -47.76 19.92 16.82
N ALA A 18 -48.95 19.91 17.45
CA ALA A 18 -49.39 18.82 18.32
C ALA A 18 -49.69 17.54 17.54
N LYS A 19 -50.29 17.62 16.34
CA LYS A 19 -50.49 16.47 15.44
C LYS A 19 -49.14 15.94 14.93
N ALA A 20 -48.20 16.81 14.58
CA ALA A 20 -46.85 16.43 14.17
C ALA A 20 -46.05 15.81 15.32
N ASN A 21 -46.19 16.32 16.55
CA ASN A 21 -45.57 15.72 17.74
C ASN A 21 -46.23 14.40 18.14
N LYS A 22 -47.56 14.26 18.03
CA LYS A 22 -48.25 12.96 18.21
C LYS A 22 -47.80 11.92 17.18
N LEU A 23 -47.57 12.32 15.93
CA LEU A 23 -47.00 11.46 14.89
C LEU A 23 -45.52 11.11 15.12
N ARG A 24 -44.84 11.76 16.07
CA ARG A 24 -43.44 11.47 16.45
C ARG A 24 -43.34 10.64 17.72
N SER A 25 -44.34 10.72 18.61
CA SER A 25 -44.42 9.88 19.80
C SER A 25 -44.82 8.46 19.42
N VAL A 26 -44.12 7.47 19.98
CA VAL A 26 -44.46 6.06 19.81
C VAL A 26 -45.94 5.84 20.18
N PRO A 27 -46.74 5.19 19.31
CA PRO A 27 -48.17 4.98 19.55
C PRO A 27 -48.42 4.26 20.87
N VAL A 28 -49.50 4.64 21.56
CA VAL A 28 -49.98 3.88 22.73
C VAL A 28 -50.50 2.53 22.24
N PRO A 29 -50.00 1.39 22.77
CA PRO A 29 -50.43 0.08 22.30
C PRO A 29 -51.94 -0.16 22.53
N THR A 30 -52.65 -0.45 21.45
CA THR A 30 -54.06 -0.88 21.49
C THR A 30 -54.24 -2.39 21.32
N ASP A 31 -53.18 -3.08 20.92
CA ASP A 31 -53.15 -4.51 20.62
C ASP A 31 -51.75 -5.09 20.88
N GLN A 32 -51.67 -6.42 20.98
CA GLN A 32 -50.43 -7.14 21.27
C GLN A 32 -49.35 -6.91 20.19
N VAL A 33 -49.74 -6.82 18.92
CA VAL A 33 -48.81 -6.58 17.80
C VAL A 33 -48.14 -5.21 17.97
N THR A 34 -48.89 -4.19 18.37
CA THR A 34 -48.38 -2.84 18.64
C THR A 34 -47.41 -2.82 19.84
N VAL A 35 -47.62 -3.66 20.87
CA VAL A 35 -46.65 -3.83 21.97
C VAL A 35 -45.31 -4.34 21.44
N GLU A 36 -45.34 -5.36 20.57
CA GLU A 36 -44.14 -5.94 19.96
C GLU A 36 -43.44 -4.95 19.02
N MET A 37 -44.20 -4.24 18.18
CA MET A 37 -43.68 -3.18 17.32
C MET A 37 -43.00 -2.06 18.12
N ASN A 38 -43.61 -1.62 19.23
CA ASN A 38 -43.02 -0.62 20.13
C ASN A 38 -41.68 -1.12 20.71
N ASN A 39 -41.61 -2.40 21.11
CA ASN A 39 -40.40 -3.01 21.65
C ASN A 39 -39.27 -3.07 20.61
N ILE A 40 -39.55 -3.58 19.40
CA ILE A 40 -38.57 -3.66 18.32
C ILE A 40 -38.09 -2.26 17.94
N THR A 41 -38.98 -1.28 17.88
CA THR A 41 -38.61 0.11 17.55
C THR A 41 -37.64 0.70 18.58
N ARG A 42 -37.87 0.46 19.87
CA ARG A 42 -36.95 0.89 20.93
C ARG A 42 -35.58 0.22 20.83
N LEU A 43 -35.53 -1.09 20.54
CA LEU A 43 -34.28 -1.82 20.34
C LEU A 43 -33.51 -1.27 19.13
N THR A 44 -34.24 -0.99 18.05
CA THR A 44 -33.71 -0.45 16.78
C THR A 44 -33.11 0.95 16.97
N GLU A 45 -33.76 1.82 17.76
CA GLU A 45 -33.21 3.15 18.11
C GLU A 45 -31.95 3.06 18.97
N GLY A 46 -31.87 2.10 19.90
CA GLY A 46 -30.65 1.86 20.68
C GLY A 46 -29.47 1.40 19.82
N ALA A 47 -29.73 0.51 18.86
CA ALA A 47 -28.72 0.01 17.92
C ALA A 47 -28.19 1.10 16.98
N LYS A 48 -29.04 2.05 16.58
CA LYS A 48 -28.68 3.21 15.74
C LYS A 48 -27.57 4.07 16.36
N THR A 49 -27.61 4.31 17.67
CA THR A 49 -26.54 5.06 18.37
C THR A 49 -25.20 4.35 18.25
N ARG A 50 -25.18 3.04 18.52
CA ARG A 50 -23.96 2.22 18.38
C ARG A 50 -23.42 2.26 16.95
N GLN A 51 -24.29 2.14 15.95
CA GLN A 51 -23.90 2.17 14.54
C GLN A 51 -23.26 3.52 14.15
N LYS A 52 -23.82 4.64 14.62
CA LYS A 52 -23.26 5.98 14.40
C LYS A 52 -21.88 6.13 15.04
N ASP A 53 -21.71 5.68 16.27
CA ASP A 53 -20.42 5.75 16.98
C ASP A 53 -19.33 4.95 16.25
N LEU A 54 -19.67 3.76 15.75
CA LEU A 54 -18.74 2.94 14.96
C LEU A 54 -18.34 3.63 13.64
N LEU A 55 -19.30 4.26 12.95
CA LEU A 55 -19.01 5.02 11.72
C LEU A 55 -18.12 6.24 11.99
N ILE A 56 -18.34 6.96 13.10
CA ILE A 56 -17.50 8.09 13.51
C ILE A 56 -16.05 7.63 13.71
N ARG A 57 -15.85 6.52 14.44
CA ARG A 57 -14.51 5.93 14.64
C ARG A 57 -13.85 5.53 13.31
N LEU A 58 -14.62 5.02 12.36
CA LEU A 58 -14.09 4.66 11.04
C LEU A 58 -13.66 5.93 10.29
N GLN A 59 -14.49 6.97 10.31
CA GLN A 59 -14.19 8.27 9.70
C GLN A 59 -12.94 8.92 10.31
N GLU A 60 -12.78 8.90 11.63
CA GLU A 60 -11.57 9.38 12.31
C GLU A 60 -10.32 8.57 11.90
N THR A 61 -10.46 7.26 11.76
CA THR A 61 -9.38 6.39 11.28
C THR A 61 -8.97 6.75 9.86
N VAL A 62 -9.94 6.97 8.95
CA VAL A 62 -9.68 7.42 7.58
C VAL A 62 -8.97 8.77 7.57
N ALA A 63 -9.44 9.74 8.34
CA ALA A 63 -8.83 11.06 8.45
C ALA A 63 -7.38 11.01 8.98
N SER A 64 -7.10 10.14 9.95
CA SER A 64 -5.73 9.91 10.42
C SER A 64 -4.85 9.34 9.31
N LYS A 65 -5.35 8.40 8.51
CA LYS A 65 -4.59 7.79 7.40
C LYS A 65 -4.34 8.78 6.26
N GLU A 66 -5.28 9.65 5.96
CA GLU A 66 -5.08 10.77 5.01
C GLU A 66 -3.99 11.72 5.48
N LYS A 67 -4.00 12.05 6.78
CA LYS A 67 -2.95 12.87 7.38
C LYS A 67 -1.60 12.20 7.26
N ASP A 68 -1.48 10.92 7.58
CA ASP A 68 -0.24 10.15 7.47
C ASP A 68 0.29 10.15 6.02
N LEU A 69 -0.59 10.02 5.03
CA LEU A 69 -0.23 10.07 3.61
C LEU A 69 0.25 11.46 3.19
N LYS A 70 -0.46 12.53 3.58
CA LYS A 70 -0.05 13.91 3.30
C LYS A 70 1.32 14.21 3.89
N ASP A 71 1.50 13.78 5.13
CA ASP A 71 2.74 13.87 5.87
C ASP A 71 3.90 13.14 5.19
N LEU A 72 3.66 11.95 4.62
CA LEU A 72 4.64 11.17 3.86
C LEU A 72 5.01 11.87 2.54
N LYS A 73 4.03 12.42 1.83
CA LYS A 73 4.27 13.22 0.61
C LYS A 73 5.16 14.43 0.91
N GLU A 74 4.84 15.17 1.97
CA GLU A 74 5.63 16.33 2.42
C GLU A 74 7.06 15.92 2.80
N GLU A 75 7.25 14.83 3.54
CA GLU A 75 8.58 14.31 3.91
C GLU A 75 9.39 13.94 2.66
N ASN A 76 8.77 13.27 1.68
CA ASN A 76 9.42 12.92 0.42
C ASN A 76 9.83 14.17 -0.37
N ASP A 77 8.94 15.16 -0.51
CA ASP A 77 9.19 16.40 -1.24
C ASP A 77 10.30 17.24 -0.57
N LEU A 78 10.31 17.33 0.76
CA LEU A 78 11.38 18.01 1.52
C LEU A 78 12.72 17.28 1.37
N SER A 79 12.70 15.94 1.47
CA SER A 79 13.89 15.12 1.26
C SER A 79 14.48 15.37 -0.12
N GLU A 80 13.65 15.47 -1.17
CA GLU A 80 14.09 15.79 -2.54
C GLU A 80 14.76 17.17 -2.67
N ARG A 81 14.46 18.09 -1.76
CA ARG A 81 15.13 19.39 -1.65
C ARG A 81 16.35 19.36 -0.72
N GLY A 82 16.73 18.18 -0.22
CA GLY A 82 17.84 18.02 0.73
C GLY A 82 17.50 18.43 2.17
N ILE A 83 16.22 18.65 2.49
CA ILE A 83 15.77 19.07 3.82
C ILE A 83 15.35 17.83 4.61
N VAL A 84 16.04 17.55 5.72
CA VAL A 84 15.73 16.41 6.59
C VAL A 84 14.75 16.84 7.69
N LYS A 85 13.57 16.20 7.75
CA LYS A 85 12.61 16.38 8.83
C LYS A 85 12.91 15.38 9.96
N GLY A 86 12.71 15.79 11.21
CA GLY A 86 12.96 14.93 12.38
C GLY A 86 12.08 13.67 12.41
N PRO A 87 12.52 12.60 13.09
CA PRO A 87 11.78 11.34 13.15
C PRO A 87 10.42 11.52 13.86
N LYS A 88 9.38 10.93 13.28
CA LYS A 88 8.05 10.90 13.90
C LYS A 88 7.94 9.77 14.92
N PRO A 89 7.09 9.91 15.96
CA PRO A 89 6.80 8.83 16.88
C PRO A 89 6.38 7.55 16.13
N PHE A 90 6.97 6.42 16.51
CA PHE A 90 6.60 5.14 15.93
C PHE A 90 5.17 4.77 16.32
N ARG A 91 4.39 4.35 15.32
CA ARG A 91 3.08 3.73 15.53
C ARG A 91 3.09 2.31 14.96
N SER A 92 2.51 1.37 15.69
CA SER A 92 2.49 -0.03 15.27
C SER A 92 1.46 -0.25 14.16
N VAL A 93 1.95 -0.40 12.93
CA VAL A 93 1.12 -0.67 11.75
C VAL A 93 0.29 -1.95 11.92
N THR A 94 0.82 -2.95 12.60
CA THR A 94 0.12 -4.22 12.87
C THR A 94 -1.04 -4.01 13.84
N ALA A 95 -0.85 -3.23 14.90
CA ALA A 95 -1.91 -2.94 15.87
C ALA A 95 -3.03 -2.12 15.22
N GLU A 96 -2.68 -1.07 14.48
CA GLU A 96 -3.64 -0.23 13.76
C GLU A 96 -4.44 -1.03 12.73
N LYS A 97 -3.79 -1.94 11.99
CA LYS A 97 -4.50 -2.82 11.05
C LYS A 97 -5.50 -3.72 11.76
N ARG A 98 -5.13 -4.32 12.90
CA ARG A 98 -6.05 -5.17 13.68
C ARG A 98 -7.27 -4.38 14.16
N VAL A 99 -7.06 -3.17 14.67
CA VAL A 99 -8.15 -2.29 15.13
C VAL A 99 -9.08 -1.93 13.97
N LEU A 100 -8.53 -1.59 12.80
CA LEU A 100 -9.33 -1.26 11.62
C LEU A 100 -10.16 -2.46 11.12
N GLU A 101 -9.57 -3.66 11.06
CA GLU A 101 -10.31 -4.85 10.62
C GLU A 101 -11.40 -5.25 11.63
N ALA A 102 -11.12 -5.15 12.94
CA ALA A 102 -12.14 -5.36 13.96
C ALA A 102 -13.29 -4.35 13.83
N LEU A 103 -12.98 -3.08 13.61
CA LEU A 103 -13.98 -2.02 13.44
C LEU A 103 -14.89 -2.27 12.22
N LYS A 104 -14.33 -2.75 11.10
CA LYS A 104 -15.12 -3.12 9.90
C LYS A 104 -16.12 -4.24 10.23
N VAL A 105 -15.68 -5.27 10.95
CA VAL A 105 -16.52 -6.40 11.37
C VAL A 105 -17.63 -5.92 12.31
N GLU A 106 -17.31 -5.10 13.32
CA GLU A 106 -18.31 -4.57 14.25
C GLU A 106 -19.39 -3.73 13.54
N ILE A 107 -19.00 -2.95 12.52
CA ILE A 107 -19.95 -2.19 11.69
C ILE A 107 -20.84 -3.14 10.89
N ASP A 108 -20.28 -4.20 10.29
CA ASP A 108 -21.04 -5.19 9.53
C ASP A 108 -22.05 -5.95 10.39
N GLU A 109 -21.65 -6.35 11.59
CA GLU A 109 -22.54 -6.99 12.56
C GLU A 109 -23.67 -6.04 12.99
N ALA A 110 -23.35 -4.77 13.27
CA ALA A 110 -24.35 -3.77 13.62
C ALA A 110 -25.35 -3.52 12.46
N ILE A 111 -24.86 -3.41 11.23
CA ILE A 111 -25.69 -3.28 10.03
C ILE A 111 -26.60 -4.51 9.87
N LYS A 112 -26.06 -5.71 10.03
CA LYS A 112 -26.83 -6.95 9.93
C LYS A 112 -27.94 -7.02 10.98
N SER A 113 -27.62 -6.76 12.24
CA SER A 113 -28.59 -6.75 13.34
C SER A 113 -29.70 -5.73 13.09
N GLN A 114 -29.36 -4.52 12.64
CA GLN A 114 -30.35 -3.49 12.31
C GLN A 114 -31.26 -3.90 11.16
N ASN A 115 -30.71 -4.54 10.10
CA ASN A 115 -31.51 -5.05 8.99
C ASN A 115 -32.51 -6.12 9.42
N GLU A 116 -32.11 -7.01 10.35
CA GLU A 116 -32.98 -8.05 10.91
C GLU A 116 -34.12 -7.43 11.72
N GLN A 117 -33.83 -6.45 12.59
CA GLN A 117 -34.85 -5.72 13.37
C GLN A 117 -35.84 -4.95 12.49
N VAL A 118 -35.36 -4.29 11.43
CA VAL A 118 -36.24 -3.59 10.48
C VAL A 118 -37.14 -4.60 9.75
N ARG A 119 -36.63 -5.76 9.34
CA ARG A 119 -37.44 -6.82 8.71
C ARG A 119 -38.50 -7.37 9.65
N GLU A 120 -38.16 -7.57 10.91
CA GLU A 120 -39.10 -8.02 11.95
C GLU A 120 -40.22 -6.99 12.16
N LEU A 121 -39.86 -5.70 12.28
CA LEU A 121 -40.83 -4.61 12.39
C LEU A 121 -41.75 -4.53 11.16
N GLU A 122 -41.22 -4.77 9.96
CA GLU A 122 -42.02 -4.86 8.74
C GLU A 122 -42.97 -6.05 8.73
N GLY A 123 -42.55 -7.19 9.29
CA GLY A 123 -43.39 -8.37 9.46
C GLY A 123 -44.57 -8.08 10.38
N LEU A 124 -44.30 -7.54 11.56
CA LEU A 124 -45.33 -7.16 12.53
C LEU A 124 -46.29 -6.09 11.99
N TYR A 125 -45.77 -5.11 11.24
CA TYR A 125 -46.60 -4.11 10.58
C TYR A 125 -47.57 -4.75 9.57
N LYS A 126 -47.12 -5.72 8.78
CA LYS A 126 -47.99 -6.46 7.85
C LYS A 126 -49.05 -7.28 8.57
N GLU A 127 -48.68 -7.98 9.63
CA GLU A 127 -49.63 -8.74 10.46
C GLU A 127 -50.71 -7.81 11.05
N ARG A 128 -50.31 -6.61 11.52
CA ARG A 128 -51.27 -5.63 12.03
C ARG A 128 -52.23 -5.14 10.94
N LEU A 129 -51.75 -4.91 9.71
CA LEU A 129 -52.60 -4.48 8.60
C LEU A 129 -53.69 -5.50 8.23
N GLU A 130 -53.44 -6.80 8.45
CA GLU A 130 -54.45 -7.85 8.25
C GLU A 130 -55.58 -7.77 9.30
N LYS A 131 -55.25 -7.35 10.53
CA LYS A 131 -56.22 -7.21 11.64
C LYS A 131 -56.90 -5.85 11.66
N VAL A 132 -56.16 -4.79 11.31
CA VAL A 132 -56.59 -3.39 11.33
C VAL A 132 -56.25 -2.76 9.98
N SER A 133 -57.11 -2.96 9.00
CA SER A 133 -56.89 -2.52 7.62
C SER A 133 -57.26 -1.07 7.33
N SER A 134 -57.62 -0.29 8.36
CA SER A 134 -58.03 1.11 8.16
C SER A 134 -56.84 1.96 7.67
N PRO A 135 -56.96 2.65 6.53
CA PRO A 135 -55.90 3.52 6.00
C PRO A 135 -55.73 4.83 6.80
N THR A 136 -56.68 5.15 7.69
CA THR A 136 -56.64 6.33 8.56
C THR A 136 -56.22 6.00 9.99
N ASP A 137 -55.88 4.74 10.29
CA ASP A 137 -55.39 4.34 11.60
C ASP A 137 -54.03 5.00 11.91
N GLU A 138 -53.98 5.74 13.02
CA GLU A 138 -52.81 6.55 13.41
C GLU A 138 -51.55 5.68 13.65
N THR A 139 -51.72 4.49 14.21
CA THR A 139 -50.62 3.54 14.48
C THR A 139 -50.03 2.99 13.18
N ASN A 140 -50.86 2.63 12.20
CA ASN A 140 -50.42 2.19 10.88
C ASN A 140 -49.69 3.31 10.14
N ILE A 141 -50.21 4.54 10.17
CA ILE A 141 -49.57 5.71 9.56
C ILE A 141 -48.18 5.95 10.18
N PHE A 142 -48.09 5.92 11.51
CA PHE A 142 -46.83 6.05 12.24
C PHE A 142 -45.81 5.00 11.79
N TYR A 143 -46.19 3.72 11.85
CA TYR A 143 -45.25 2.63 11.59
C TYR A 143 -44.82 2.52 10.14
N LYS A 144 -45.71 2.84 9.19
CA LYS A 144 -45.35 3.00 7.79
C LYS A 144 -44.25 4.04 7.61
N ALA A 145 -44.40 5.21 8.22
CA ALA A 145 -43.40 6.28 8.14
C ALA A 145 -42.10 5.86 8.84
N LYS A 146 -42.19 5.25 10.02
CA LYS A 146 -41.02 4.86 10.82
C LYS A 146 -40.16 3.80 10.12
N ILE A 147 -40.79 2.79 9.52
CA ILE A 147 -40.10 1.77 8.72
C ILE A 147 -39.35 2.41 7.54
N GLN A 148 -39.98 3.37 6.84
CA GLN A 148 -39.33 4.06 5.71
C GLN A 148 -38.15 4.93 6.15
N GLU A 149 -38.27 5.62 7.28
CA GLU A 149 -37.17 6.36 7.91
C GLU A 149 -36.00 5.41 8.20
N LEU A 150 -36.25 4.32 8.93
CA LEU A 150 -35.22 3.34 9.31
C LEU A 150 -34.51 2.73 8.10
N LYS A 151 -35.25 2.41 7.03
CA LYS A 151 -34.67 1.92 5.77
C LYS A 151 -33.77 2.95 5.09
N THR A 152 -34.19 4.19 5.07
CA THR A 152 -33.46 5.29 4.44
C THR A 152 -32.16 5.57 5.20
N GLU A 153 -32.21 5.64 6.53
CA GLU A 153 -31.03 5.82 7.38
C GLU A 153 -30.05 4.65 7.24
N GLN A 154 -30.57 3.43 7.16
CA GLN A 154 -29.75 2.25 6.96
C GLN A 154 -29.05 2.26 5.60
N PHE A 155 -29.74 2.68 4.54
CA PHE A 155 -29.14 2.87 3.22
C PHE A 155 -28.01 3.92 3.25
N GLN A 156 -28.24 5.05 3.91
CA GLN A 156 -27.22 6.10 4.08
C GLN A 156 -25.99 5.59 4.84
N THR A 157 -26.20 4.80 5.88
CA THR A 157 -25.13 4.17 6.66
C THR A 157 -24.28 3.23 5.80
N ILE A 158 -24.93 2.35 5.03
CA ILE A 158 -24.24 1.42 4.14
C ILE A 158 -23.43 2.20 3.09
N LYS A 159 -24.02 3.25 2.51
CA LYS A 159 -23.33 4.10 1.54
C LYS A 159 -22.09 4.78 2.16
N LEU A 160 -22.25 5.42 3.31
CA LEU A 160 -21.13 6.07 4.00
C LEU A 160 -20.01 5.08 4.33
N LYS A 161 -20.35 3.88 4.80
CA LYS A 161 -19.37 2.81 5.04
C LYS A 161 -18.60 2.47 3.77
N LEU A 162 -19.28 2.27 2.64
CA LEU A 162 -18.65 1.94 1.36
C LEU A 162 -17.71 3.06 0.90
N ASP A 163 -18.15 4.32 1.00
CA ASP A 163 -17.34 5.48 0.63
C ASP A 163 -16.06 5.56 1.49
N LEU A 164 -16.16 5.34 2.81
CA LEU A 164 -15.01 5.31 3.72
C LEU A 164 -14.04 4.16 3.42
N ILE A 165 -14.54 2.99 3.05
CA ILE A 165 -13.71 1.84 2.65
C ILE A 165 -12.99 2.14 1.34
N SER A 166 -13.68 2.68 0.34
CA SER A 166 -13.06 3.07 -0.94
C SER A 166 -11.92 4.05 -0.71
N LYS A 167 -12.14 5.06 0.15
CA LYS A 167 -11.12 6.04 0.50
C LYS A 167 -9.89 5.41 1.18
N LEU A 168 -10.09 4.43 2.05
CA LEU A 168 -8.99 3.68 2.67
C LEU A 168 -8.16 2.90 1.64
N ASP A 169 -8.81 2.31 0.63
CA ASP A 169 -8.12 1.59 -0.44
C ASP A 169 -7.31 2.54 -1.35
N GLU A 170 -7.86 3.70 -1.68
CA GLU A 170 -7.15 4.76 -2.39
C GLU A 170 -5.91 5.24 -1.61
N ILE A 171 -6.07 5.57 -0.32
CA ILE A 171 -4.97 5.99 0.56
C ILE A 171 -3.88 4.92 0.61
N LYS A 172 -4.26 3.65 0.67
CA LYS A 172 -3.31 2.52 0.69
C LYS A 172 -2.50 2.47 -0.60
N VAL A 173 -3.14 2.60 -1.76
CA VAL A 173 -2.44 2.61 -3.06
C VAL A 173 -1.47 3.80 -3.14
N GLU A 174 -1.93 5.00 -2.78
CA GLU A 174 -1.08 6.20 -2.80
C GLU A 174 0.09 6.11 -1.82
N THR A 175 -0.13 5.55 -0.62
CA THR A 175 0.93 5.32 0.37
C THR A 175 2.02 4.39 -0.18
N GLU A 176 1.64 3.32 -0.89
CA GLU A 176 2.60 2.40 -1.49
C GLU A 176 3.37 3.04 -2.65
N ILE A 177 2.75 3.96 -3.40
CA ILE A 177 3.45 4.76 -4.42
C ILE A 177 4.52 5.63 -3.77
N GLU A 178 4.20 6.36 -2.71
CA GLU A 178 5.15 7.22 -2.00
C GLU A 178 6.28 6.42 -1.31
N ARG A 179 5.97 5.24 -0.78
CA ARG A 179 6.99 4.31 -0.26
C ARG A 179 7.96 3.87 -1.35
N LYS A 180 7.44 3.47 -2.52
CA LYS A 180 8.27 3.09 -3.67
C LYS A 180 9.14 4.26 -4.16
N ARG A 181 8.61 5.49 -4.18
CA ARG A 181 9.37 6.71 -4.50
C ARG A 181 10.58 6.86 -3.58
N ARG A 182 10.37 6.73 -2.26
CA ARG A 182 11.45 6.80 -1.25
C ARG A 182 12.50 5.71 -1.44
N ILE A 183 12.08 4.46 -1.68
CA ILE A 183 13.00 3.34 -1.92
C ILE A 183 13.83 3.59 -3.18
N LYS A 184 13.20 4.00 -4.28
CA LYS A 184 13.89 4.29 -5.54
C LYS A 184 14.95 5.38 -5.36
N LYS A 185 14.62 6.43 -4.60
CA LYS A 185 15.56 7.50 -4.27
C LYS A 185 16.71 7.02 -3.38
N ALA A 186 16.42 6.30 -2.29
CA ALA A 186 17.46 5.76 -1.42
C ALA A 186 18.42 4.82 -2.17
N SER A 187 17.90 4.02 -3.12
CA SER A 187 18.72 3.20 -4.01
C SER A 187 19.57 4.04 -4.96
N PHE A 188 19.04 5.15 -5.49
CA PHE A 188 19.76 6.06 -6.38
C PHE A 188 20.87 6.83 -5.65
N ASP A 189 20.57 7.42 -4.49
CA ASP A 189 21.51 8.22 -3.70
C ASP A 189 22.66 7.33 -3.18
N ASN A 190 22.36 6.08 -2.79
CA ASN A 190 23.38 5.12 -2.36
C ASN A 190 24.21 4.58 -3.55
N GLU A 191 23.73 4.62 -4.79
CA GLU A 191 24.44 4.06 -5.93
C GLU A 191 25.76 4.80 -6.21
N GLN A 192 25.78 6.13 -6.08
CA GLN A 192 26.98 6.92 -6.30
C GLN A 192 28.01 6.71 -5.18
N ASP A 193 27.58 6.76 -3.91
CA ASP A 193 28.45 6.48 -2.77
C ASP A 193 29.02 5.06 -2.82
N LYS A 194 28.18 4.09 -3.21
CA LYS A 194 28.61 2.72 -3.43
C LYS A 194 29.63 2.64 -4.54
N TYR A 195 29.39 3.28 -5.68
CA TYR A 195 30.35 3.34 -6.79
C TYR A 195 31.70 3.87 -6.31
N LEU A 196 31.73 4.99 -5.58
CA LEU A 196 32.97 5.57 -5.04
C LEU A 196 33.71 4.60 -4.10
N LYS A 197 33.00 3.92 -3.19
CA LYS A 197 33.58 2.90 -2.29
C LYS A 197 34.14 1.71 -3.05
N ASP A 198 33.42 1.26 -4.07
CA ASP A 198 33.82 0.16 -4.94
C ASP A 198 35.08 0.50 -5.75
N ARG A 199 35.20 1.75 -6.24
CA ARG A 199 36.41 2.26 -6.89
C ARG A 199 37.59 2.33 -5.94
N ALA A 200 37.39 2.89 -4.74
CA ALA A 200 38.45 2.95 -3.73
C ALA A 200 38.96 1.55 -3.35
N THR A 201 38.04 0.58 -3.23
CA THR A 201 38.38 -0.82 -2.91
C THR A 201 39.16 -1.48 -4.04
N LEU A 202 38.71 -1.33 -5.29
CA LEU A 202 39.44 -1.86 -6.46
C LEU A 202 40.86 -1.29 -6.54
N ASN A 203 41.02 0.02 -6.32
CA ASN A 203 42.34 0.67 -6.35
C ASN A 203 43.26 0.10 -5.27
N LYS A 204 42.76 -0.08 -4.03
CA LYS A 204 43.52 -0.75 -2.96
C LYS A 204 43.93 -2.17 -3.32
N ILE A 205 43.03 -2.95 -3.92
CA ILE A 205 43.33 -4.32 -4.37
C ILE A 205 44.45 -4.30 -5.40
N LYS A 206 44.37 -3.44 -6.42
CA LYS A 206 45.39 -3.32 -7.47
C LYS A 206 46.76 -2.91 -6.93
N GLN A 207 46.80 -2.02 -5.94
CA GLN A 207 48.04 -1.48 -5.37
C GLN A 207 48.70 -2.42 -4.36
N ASN A 208 47.90 -3.12 -3.55
CA ASN A 208 48.42 -3.86 -2.38
C ASN A 208 48.53 -5.36 -2.61
N THR A 209 48.05 -5.89 -3.73
CA THR A 209 48.14 -7.32 -4.02
C THR A 209 49.45 -7.64 -4.71
N ALA A 210 50.33 -8.35 -4.02
CA ALA A 210 51.57 -8.86 -4.59
C ALA A 210 51.29 -10.00 -5.59
N ILE A 211 52.19 -10.15 -6.58
CA ILE A 211 52.17 -11.28 -7.50
C ILE A 211 52.47 -12.56 -6.71
N SER A 212 51.68 -13.61 -6.93
CA SER A 212 51.84 -14.89 -6.26
C SER A 212 53.11 -15.60 -6.73
N SER A 213 53.92 -16.10 -5.80
CA SER A 213 55.08 -16.95 -6.10
C SER A 213 54.68 -18.35 -6.57
N THR A 214 53.47 -18.82 -6.20
CA THR A 214 52.89 -20.09 -6.66
C THR A 214 51.84 -19.81 -7.74
N PRO A 215 51.96 -20.40 -8.94
CA PRO A 215 50.97 -20.23 -9.99
C PRO A 215 49.58 -20.71 -9.55
N LEU A 216 48.58 -19.83 -9.67
CA LEU A 216 47.18 -20.19 -9.41
C LEU A 216 46.61 -20.99 -10.57
N THR A 217 45.67 -21.88 -10.26
CA THR A 217 44.93 -22.72 -11.20
C THR A 217 43.47 -22.28 -11.27
N SER A 218 42.72 -22.76 -12.26
CA SER A 218 41.29 -22.40 -12.42
C SER A 218 40.45 -22.79 -11.19
N LYS A 219 40.83 -23.85 -10.47
CA LYS A 219 40.15 -24.33 -9.26
C LYS A 219 40.27 -23.35 -8.08
N ASP A 220 41.24 -22.44 -8.12
CA ASP A 220 41.44 -21.44 -7.07
C ASP A 220 40.46 -20.26 -7.21
N PHE A 221 39.75 -20.14 -8.33
CA PHE A 221 38.82 -19.06 -8.63
C PHE A 221 37.36 -19.48 -8.39
N ASP A 222 36.63 -18.66 -7.64
CA ASP A 222 35.16 -18.69 -7.62
C ASP A 222 34.67 -17.77 -8.73
N PHE A 223 34.16 -18.30 -9.83
CA PHE A 223 33.64 -17.50 -10.96
C PHE A 223 32.24 -16.93 -10.69
N GLY A 224 31.60 -17.37 -9.60
CA GLY A 224 30.25 -16.99 -9.23
C GLY A 224 29.19 -17.57 -10.15
N GLN A 225 28.27 -16.74 -10.62
CA GLN A 225 27.17 -17.22 -11.46
C GLN A 225 27.67 -17.51 -12.88
N LYS A 226 27.55 -18.77 -13.29
CA LYS A 226 27.83 -19.21 -14.65
C LYS A 226 26.97 -18.44 -15.66
N GLN A 227 27.64 -17.94 -16.70
CA GLN A 227 27.01 -17.17 -17.76
C GLN A 227 26.54 -18.11 -18.88
N SER A 228 25.43 -17.77 -19.52
CA SER A 228 24.96 -18.46 -20.72
C SER A 228 25.95 -18.26 -21.87
N GLY A 229 26.04 -19.22 -22.80
CA GLY A 229 26.90 -19.09 -24.00
C GLY A 229 26.47 -17.99 -24.97
N ASN A 230 25.28 -17.41 -24.78
CA ASN A 230 24.76 -16.30 -25.57
C ASN A 230 25.16 -14.95 -24.97
N ILE A 231 25.32 -13.93 -25.82
CA ILE A 231 25.63 -12.55 -25.39
C ILE A 231 24.46 -11.99 -24.57
N GLN A 232 24.74 -11.63 -23.32
CA GLN A 232 23.75 -10.98 -22.44
C GLN A 232 23.71 -9.47 -22.74
N ILE A 233 22.51 -8.89 -22.85
CA ILE A 233 22.32 -7.44 -23.01
C ILE A 233 21.88 -6.86 -21.66
N ILE A 234 22.63 -5.88 -21.14
CA ILE A 234 22.31 -5.14 -19.93
C ILE A 234 22.13 -3.66 -20.31
N LYS A 235 21.07 -3.04 -19.80
CA LYS A 235 20.70 -1.67 -20.14
C LYS A 235 20.85 -0.74 -18.94
N ASN A 236 21.13 0.53 -19.21
CA ASN A 236 21.12 1.62 -18.21
C ASN A 236 22.07 1.37 -17.01
N VAL A 237 23.27 0.85 -17.28
CA VAL A 237 24.32 0.68 -16.28
C VAL A 237 25.06 2.00 -16.07
N LYS A 238 24.84 2.66 -14.94
CA LYS A 238 25.49 3.94 -14.63
C LYS A 238 27.01 3.80 -14.51
N ASN A 239 27.72 4.89 -14.82
CA ASN A 239 29.17 5.01 -14.71
C ASN A 239 29.95 3.98 -15.56
N VAL A 240 29.30 3.48 -16.62
CA VAL A 240 29.85 2.50 -17.57
C VAL A 240 29.49 2.95 -18.97
N GLU A 241 30.36 2.68 -19.94
CA GLU A 241 30.11 3.03 -21.33
C GLU A 241 29.40 1.90 -22.08
N SER A 242 28.59 2.23 -23.08
CA SER A 242 28.05 1.24 -24.02
C SER A 242 29.19 0.50 -24.75
N GLY A 243 29.04 -0.80 -24.96
CA GLY A 243 30.06 -1.64 -25.60
C GLY A 243 29.94 -3.12 -25.26
N TYR A 244 30.91 -3.92 -25.72
CA TYR A 244 31.05 -5.35 -25.49
C TYR A 244 32.16 -5.61 -24.47
N TYR A 245 31.80 -6.25 -23.36
CA TYR A 245 32.67 -6.53 -22.24
C TYR A 245 32.98 -8.02 -22.18
N LEU A 246 34.25 -8.37 -22.03
CA LEU A 246 34.68 -9.74 -21.74
C LEU A 246 34.65 -9.97 -20.23
N VAL A 247 33.52 -10.51 -19.78
CA VAL A 247 33.27 -10.77 -18.37
C VAL A 247 33.89 -12.10 -18.00
N ILE A 248 34.70 -12.11 -16.94
CA ILE A 248 35.40 -13.29 -16.46
C ILE A 248 34.82 -13.86 -15.17
N ALA A 249 33.99 -13.11 -14.45
CA ALA A 249 33.27 -13.60 -13.27
C ALA A 249 32.07 -12.71 -12.94
N VAL A 250 31.05 -13.30 -12.30
CA VAL A 250 29.83 -12.58 -11.89
C VAL A 250 29.46 -12.93 -10.46
N HIS A 251 29.50 -11.95 -9.56
CA HIS A 251 29.19 -12.13 -8.14
C HIS A 251 28.11 -11.18 -7.65
N SER A 252 27.23 -11.66 -6.76
CA SER A 252 26.36 -10.79 -5.96
C SER A 252 27.00 -10.36 -4.63
N ASN A 253 27.99 -11.13 -4.15
CA ASN A 253 28.64 -10.90 -2.86
C ASN A 253 29.97 -10.14 -3.02
N VAL A 254 30.14 -9.07 -2.24
CA VAL A 254 31.32 -8.18 -2.25
C VAL A 254 32.61 -8.90 -1.87
N THR A 255 32.58 -9.76 -0.84
CA THR A 255 33.76 -10.50 -0.39
C THR A 255 34.26 -11.47 -1.46
N LYS A 256 33.34 -12.17 -2.14
CA LYS A 256 33.68 -13.07 -3.25
C LYS A 256 34.25 -12.33 -4.45
N ARG A 257 33.63 -11.20 -4.82
CA ARG A 257 34.15 -10.28 -5.84
C ARG A 257 35.59 -9.86 -5.52
N ASP A 258 35.83 -9.41 -4.30
CA ASP A 258 37.15 -8.91 -3.90
C ASP A 258 38.21 -10.01 -3.83
N ASP A 259 37.83 -11.21 -3.42
CA ASP A 259 38.71 -12.39 -3.46
C ASP A 259 39.10 -12.76 -4.90
N PHE A 260 38.13 -12.80 -5.82
CA PHE A 260 38.38 -13.03 -7.24
C PHE A 260 39.33 -11.97 -7.81
N LEU A 261 39.05 -10.68 -7.56
CA LEU A 261 39.90 -9.56 -7.99
C LEU A 261 41.34 -9.70 -7.46
N ARG A 262 41.51 -10.02 -6.17
CA ARG A 262 42.84 -10.26 -5.57
C ARG A 262 43.57 -11.40 -6.26
N LYS A 263 42.92 -12.54 -6.47
CA LYS A 263 43.53 -13.70 -7.15
C LYS A 263 43.91 -13.40 -8.59
N THR A 264 43.11 -12.62 -9.31
CA THR A 264 43.43 -12.21 -10.68
C THR A 264 44.61 -11.25 -10.73
N VAL A 265 44.68 -10.28 -9.82
CA VAL A 265 45.86 -9.38 -9.70
C VAL A 265 47.10 -10.17 -9.29
N ALA A 266 46.99 -11.09 -8.33
CA ALA A 266 48.08 -11.97 -7.91
C ALA A 266 48.57 -12.90 -9.04
N SER A 267 47.71 -13.19 -10.02
CA SER A 267 48.05 -13.93 -11.25
C SER A 267 48.68 -13.05 -12.34
N GLY A 268 48.98 -11.78 -12.04
CA GLY A 268 49.64 -10.84 -12.96
C GLY A 268 48.70 -10.00 -13.84
N GLN A 269 47.38 -10.03 -13.62
CA GLN A 269 46.43 -9.22 -14.38
C GLN A 269 45.94 -8.01 -13.59
N ALA A 270 46.70 -6.92 -13.67
CA ALA A 270 46.37 -5.65 -12.99
C ALA A 270 45.32 -4.81 -13.74
N ASN A 271 45.13 -5.01 -15.05
CA ASN A 271 44.14 -4.29 -15.84
C ASN A 271 42.70 -4.85 -15.62
N ILE A 272 42.32 -5.11 -14.38
CA ILE A 272 41.00 -5.67 -14.06
C ILE A 272 40.02 -4.58 -13.62
N ASN A 273 38.75 -4.75 -13.93
CA ASN A 273 37.70 -3.81 -13.60
C ASN A 273 36.38 -4.56 -13.34
N PHE A 274 35.38 -3.85 -12.83
CA PHE A 274 34.04 -4.37 -12.71
C PHE A 274 33.02 -3.23 -12.78
N PHE A 275 31.82 -3.57 -13.21
CA PHE A 275 30.64 -2.72 -13.03
C PHE A 275 29.59 -3.42 -12.16
N TYR A 276 28.67 -2.64 -11.61
CA TYR A 276 27.54 -3.15 -10.85
C TYR A 276 26.26 -2.88 -11.61
N ASP A 277 25.49 -3.92 -11.89
CA ASP A 277 24.13 -3.79 -12.40
C ASP A 277 23.15 -3.78 -11.23
N VAL A 278 22.47 -2.64 -11.05
CA VAL A 278 21.46 -2.46 -10.00
C VAL A 278 20.27 -3.39 -10.20
N THR A 279 19.91 -3.69 -11.44
CA THR A 279 18.73 -4.49 -11.78
C THR A 279 18.89 -5.92 -11.28
N THR A 280 20.04 -6.54 -11.55
CA THR A 280 20.32 -7.91 -11.10
C THR A 280 21.06 -7.98 -9.77
N SER A 281 21.48 -6.84 -9.22
CA SER A 281 22.31 -6.73 -8.02
C SER A 281 23.60 -7.56 -8.11
N LYS A 282 24.29 -7.49 -9.26
CA LYS A 282 25.49 -8.27 -9.55
C LYS A 282 26.64 -7.40 -10.01
N TYR A 283 27.84 -7.82 -9.63
CA TYR A 283 29.11 -7.32 -10.13
C TYR A 283 29.55 -8.17 -11.30
N PHE A 284 29.84 -7.53 -12.42
CA PHE A 284 30.40 -8.15 -13.61
C PHE A 284 31.86 -7.74 -13.70
N ILE A 285 32.76 -8.70 -13.52
CA ILE A 285 34.20 -8.48 -13.50
C ILE A 285 34.75 -8.69 -14.92
N TYR A 286 35.51 -7.74 -15.44
CA TYR A 286 36.06 -7.75 -16.79
C TYR A 286 37.47 -7.14 -16.79
N TYR A 287 38.20 -7.24 -17.90
CA TYR A 287 39.43 -6.44 -18.08
C TYR A 287 39.52 -5.71 -19.42
N ASP A 288 38.71 -6.11 -20.41
CA ASP A 288 38.65 -5.43 -21.71
C ASP A 288 37.21 -5.06 -22.07
N LYS A 289 37.10 -3.94 -22.77
CA LYS A 289 35.89 -3.41 -23.43
C LYS A 289 36.22 -3.24 -24.92
N PHE A 290 35.24 -3.51 -25.78
CA PHE A 290 35.31 -3.28 -27.23
C PHE A 290 34.07 -2.54 -27.70
N ASP A 291 34.20 -1.67 -28.69
CA ASP A 291 33.06 -0.91 -29.22
C ASP A 291 32.23 -1.72 -30.23
N ASN A 292 32.81 -2.77 -30.83
CA ASN A 292 32.12 -3.62 -31.80
C ASN A 292 32.30 -5.12 -31.50
N LEU A 293 31.32 -5.89 -31.95
CA LEU A 293 31.23 -7.33 -31.74
C LEU A 293 32.41 -8.10 -32.37
N SER A 294 32.85 -7.69 -33.56
CA SER A 294 33.91 -8.39 -34.29
C SER A 294 35.24 -8.36 -33.53
N GLN A 295 35.60 -7.21 -32.96
CA GLN A 295 36.79 -7.08 -32.12
C GLN A 295 36.66 -7.89 -30.83
N ALA A 296 35.51 -7.84 -30.16
CA ALA A 296 35.26 -8.62 -28.95
C ALA A 296 35.38 -10.12 -29.19
N GLN A 297 34.83 -10.62 -30.30
CA GLN A 297 34.93 -12.04 -30.67
C GLN A 297 36.37 -12.47 -30.96
N LYS A 298 37.12 -11.67 -31.72
CA LYS A 298 38.54 -11.94 -32.00
C LYS A 298 39.36 -11.99 -30.71
N ALA A 299 39.10 -11.05 -29.78
CA ALA A 299 39.77 -11.04 -28.49
C ALA A 299 39.38 -12.26 -27.63
N MET A 300 38.11 -12.63 -27.57
CA MET A 300 37.65 -13.80 -26.81
C MET A 300 38.35 -15.09 -27.27
N ILE A 301 38.57 -15.25 -28.57
CA ILE A 301 39.27 -16.41 -29.15
C ILE A 301 40.77 -16.39 -28.82
N SER A 302 41.41 -15.21 -28.80
CA SER A 302 42.87 -15.09 -28.63
C SER A 302 43.37 -15.05 -27.17
N LYS A 303 42.48 -14.84 -26.20
CA LYS A 303 42.82 -14.60 -24.78
C LYS A 303 43.40 -15.80 -24.03
N GLY A 304 43.43 -16.98 -24.65
CA GLY A 304 44.18 -18.16 -24.18
C GLY A 304 43.65 -18.77 -22.88
N SER A 305 44.38 -19.77 -22.37
CA SER A 305 43.99 -20.66 -21.27
C SER A 305 44.38 -20.17 -19.87
N LYS A 306 44.47 -18.84 -19.67
CA LYS A 306 44.79 -18.31 -18.33
C LYS A 306 43.75 -18.77 -17.31
N PRO A 307 44.15 -19.11 -16.07
CA PRO A 307 43.26 -19.67 -15.05
C PRO A 307 41.96 -18.90 -14.83
N TYR A 308 42.05 -17.56 -14.79
CA TYR A 308 40.91 -16.67 -14.56
C TYR A 308 40.01 -16.46 -15.80
N ASN A 309 40.32 -17.06 -16.95
CA ASN A 309 39.51 -16.96 -18.18
C ASN A 309 38.56 -18.16 -18.38
N SER A 310 38.56 -19.16 -17.49
CA SER A 310 37.89 -20.44 -17.73
C SER A 310 36.38 -20.34 -17.96
N GLU A 311 35.71 -19.38 -17.35
CA GLU A 311 34.25 -19.15 -17.50
C GLU A 311 33.97 -17.78 -18.14
N MET A 312 34.87 -17.31 -19.02
CA MET A 312 34.71 -16.03 -19.71
C MET A 312 33.47 -16.03 -20.61
N SER A 313 32.71 -14.94 -20.56
CA SER A 313 31.55 -14.68 -21.41
C SER A 313 31.56 -13.26 -21.96
N MET A 314 30.63 -12.98 -22.85
CA MET A 314 30.46 -11.66 -23.46
C MET A 314 29.15 -11.02 -22.99
N VAL A 315 29.26 -9.77 -22.54
CA VAL A 315 28.11 -8.95 -22.13
C VAL A 315 28.10 -7.66 -22.94
N LYS A 316 26.95 -7.30 -23.52
CA LYS A 316 26.72 -6.03 -24.20
C LYS A 316 26.05 -5.06 -23.24
N ILE A 317 26.58 -3.86 -23.13
CA ILE A 317 25.98 -2.75 -22.38
C ILE A 317 25.38 -1.74 -23.37
N GLU A 318 24.13 -1.35 -23.10
CA GLU A 318 23.38 -0.33 -23.84
C GLU A 318 22.86 0.74 -22.87
N ASN A 319 23.52 1.89 -22.86
CA ASN A 319 23.15 3.09 -22.11
C ASN A 319 22.60 4.18 -23.02
#